data_AF-A0A7X4DSW8-F1
#
_entry.id   AF-A0A7X4DSW8-F1
#
_cell.length_a   1.000
_cell.length_b   1.000
_cell.length_c   1.000
_cell.angle_alpha   90.00
_cell.angle_beta   90.00
_cell.angle_gamma   90.00
#
_symmetry.space_group_name_H-M   'P 1'
#
loop_
_entity.id
_entity.type
_entity.pdbx_description
1 polymer ?
#
loop_
_entity_poly.entity_id
_entity_poly.type
_entity_poly.pdbx_seq_one_letter_code
_entity_poly.pdbx_strand_id
1 'polypeptide(L)' 'MRTTLNIDDEILDAARSIAEERNLSVGAALSELARRGLRPTGQVGRKRSGFPVFKISRASTVLTLDRVRKHEDDP' A
#
# COMPACT_ATOMS: atom_id res chain seq x y z
N MET A 1 -19.74 10.49 -3.47
CA MET A 1 -20.83 9.93 -2.65
C MET A 1 -20.82 10.63 -1.30
N ARG A 2 -21.97 10.94 -0.70
CA ARG A 2 -22.07 11.52 0.65
C ARG A 2 -22.62 10.46 1.59
N THR A 3 -21.87 10.13 2.63
CA THR A 3 -22.20 9.08 3.60
C THR A 3 -21.92 9.62 5.00
N THR A 4 -22.76 9.28 5.96
CA THR A 4 -22.51 9.55 7.39
C THR A 4 -21.89 8.31 8.01
N LEU A 5 -20.76 8.47 8.69
CA LEU A 5 -20.01 7.39 9.33
C LEU A 5 -19.66 7.81 10.75
N ASN A 6 -19.77 6.89 11.71
CA ASN A 6 -19.20 7.06 13.03
C ASN A 6 -17.73 6.62 12.98
N ILE A 7 -16.82 7.49 13.42
CA ILE A 7 -15.38 7.23 13.48
C ILE A 7 -14.83 7.68 14.83
N ASP A 8 -13.73 7.08 15.26
CA ASP A 8 -13.02 7.50 16.47
C ASP A 8 -12.40 8.89 16.28
N ASP A 9 -12.33 9.67 17.36
CA ASP A 9 -11.82 11.05 17.33
C ASP A 9 -10.36 11.11 16.84
N GLU A 10 -9.53 10.14 17.23
CA GLU A 10 -8.13 10.03 16.78
C GLU A 10 -8.00 9.89 15.25
N ILE A 11 -8.96 9.20 14.62
CA ILE A 11 -8.98 9.02 13.16
C ILE A 11 -9.43 10.32 12.47
N LEU A 12 -10.39 11.03 13.06
CA LEU A 12 -10.84 12.32 12.54
C LEU A 12 -9.71 13.36 12.60
N ASP A 13 -8.94 13.38 13.70
CA ASP A 13 -7.81 14.30 13.86
C ASP A 13 -6.68 13.99 12.87
N ALA A 14 -6.34 12.70 12.68
CA ALA A 14 -5.39 12.30 11.66
C ALA A 14 -5.84 12.72 10.23
N ALA A 15 -7.12 12.56 9.92
CA ALA A 15 -7.68 12.99 8.64
C ALA A 15 -7.63 14.50 8.45
N ARG A 16 -7.84 15.30 9.51
CA ARG A 16 -7.71 16.77 9.48
C ARG A 16 -6.26 17.19 9.22
N SER A 17 -5.30 16.61 9.93
CA SER A 17 -3.88 16.94 9.70
C SER A 17 -3.44 16.65 8.27
N ILE A 18 -3.86 15.50 7.70
CA ILE A 18 -3.56 15.16 6.30
C ILE A 18 -4.25 16.12 5.33
N ALA A 19 -5.50 16.50 5.63
CA ALA A 19 -6.25 17.43 4.81
C ALA A 19 -5.58 18.81 4.76
N GLU A 20 -5.10 19.33 5.89
CA GLU A 20 -4.37 20.59 5.98
C GLU A 20 -3.04 20.54 5.25
N GLU A 21 -2.22 19.51 5.51
CA GLU A 21 -0.90 19.34 4.88
C GLU A 21 -0.99 19.27 3.34
N ARG A 22 -2.05 18.64 2.83
CA ARG A 22 -2.22 18.35 1.40
C ARG A 22 -3.23 19.24 0.69
N ASN A 23 -3.80 20.22 1.39
CA ASN A 23 -4.85 21.11 0.88
C ASN A 23 -6.03 20.34 0.26
N LEU A 24 -6.56 19.37 1.00
CA LEU A 24 -7.69 18.52 0.64
C LEU A 24 -8.88 18.77 1.58
N SER A 25 -10.06 18.29 1.20
CA SER A 25 -11.17 18.18 2.18
C SER A 25 -10.93 17.00 3.13
N VAL A 26 -11.46 17.09 4.35
CA VAL A 26 -11.38 15.99 5.35
C VAL A 26 -11.95 14.69 4.78
N GLY A 27 -13.08 14.75 4.05
CA GLY A 27 -13.66 13.57 3.41
C GLY A 27 -12.78 12.95 2.31
N ALA A 28 -12.02 13.78 1.58
CA ALA A 28 -11.04 13.29 0.60
C ALA A 28 -9.84 12.62 1.27
N ALA A 29 -9.31 13.21 2.35
CA ALA A 29 -8.25 12.61 3.16
C ALA A 29 -8.69 11.27 3.78
N LEU A 30 -9.89 11.21 4.36
CA LEU A 30 -10.47 9.98 4.92
C LEU A 30 -10.65 8.90 3.83
N SER A 31 -11.11 9.29 2.65
CA SER A 31 -11.23 8.38 1.50
C SER A 31 -9.87 7.84 1.04
N GLU A 32 -8.82 8.65 1.12
CA GLU A 32 -7.45 8.23 0.81
C GLU A 32 -6.94 7.22 1.85
N LEU A 33 -7.11 7.50 3.14
CA LEU A 33 -6.78 6.57 4.22
C LEU A 33 -7.50 5.23 4.05
N ALA A 34 -8.80 5.26 3.79
CA ALA A 34 -9.60 4.06 3.53
C ALA A 34 -9.06 3.26 2.33
N ARG A 35 -8.78 3.93 1.20
CA ARG A 35 -8.18 3.28 0.02
C ARG A 35 -6.83 2.64 0.35
N ARG A 36 -5.98 3.31 1.14
CA ARG A 36 -4.68 2.76 1.56
C ARG A 36 -4.85 1.53 2.45
N GLY A 37 -5.79 1.56 3.40
CA GLY A 37 -6.11 0.42 4.27
C GLY A 37 -6.70 -0.78 3.54
N LEU A 38 -7.44 -0.54 2.45
CA LEU A 38 -7.97 -1.59 1.57
C LEU A 38 -6.93 -2.17 0.61
N ARG A 39 -5.76 -1.52 0.42
CA ARG A 39 -4.71 -2.12 -0.38
C ARG A 39 -4.27 -3.41 0.30
N PRO A 40 -4.21 -4.55 -0.41
CA PRO A 40 -3.67 -5.76 0.17
C PRO A 40 -2.24 -5.45 0.59
N THR A 41 -1.97 -5.48 1.90
CA THR A 41 -0.60 -5.59 2.38
C THR A 41 -0.11 -6.89 1.78
N GLY A 42 0.78 -6.80 0.77
CA GLY A 42 1.31 -7.99 0.10
C GLY A 42 1.65 -9.00 1.17
N GLN A 43 1.10 -10.22 1.08
CA GLN A 43 1.34 -11.24 2.10
C GLN A 43 2.85 -11.42 2.17
N VAL A 44 3.47 -10.81 3.19
CA VAL A 44 4.81 -11.17 3.61
C VAL A 44 4.64 -12.63 4.03
N GLY A 45 4.98 -13.52 3.11
CA GLY A 45 5.02 -14.94 3.33
C GLY A 45 5.82 -15.19 4.61
N ARG A 46 5.39 -16.22 5.35
CA ARG A 46 6.06 -16.68 6.57
C ARG A 46 7.56 -16.59 6.42
N LYS A 47 8.22 -15.95 7.40
CA LYS A 47 9.67 -15.89 7.51
C LYS A 47 10.26 -17.27 7.20
N ARG A 48 10.96 -17.41 6.07
CA ARG A 48 11.85 -18.55 5.86
C ARG A 48 13.19 -18.11 6.46
N SER A 49 13.61 -18.75 7.54
CA SER A 49 14.89 -18.42 8.21
C SER A 49 14.99 -16.98 8.74
N GLY A 50 13.89 -16.38 9.21
CA GLY A 50 13.91 -15.04 9.81
C GLY A 50 13.77 -13.86 8.83
N PHE A 51 13.93 -14.11 7.53
CA PHE A 51 13.85 -13.08 6.49
C PHE A 51 12.42 -12.93 5.95
N PRO A 52 11.90 -11.71 5.75
CA PRO A 52 10.59 -11.49 5.14
C PRO A 52 10.63 -11.96 3.68
N VAL A 53 9.79 -12.93 3.34
CA VAL A 53 9.60 -13.40 1.96
C VAL A 53 8.21 -12.98 1.49
N PHE A 54 7.95 -12.95 0.18
CA PHE A 54 6.61 -12.75 -0.35
C PHE A 54 6.15 -14.03 -1.05
N LYS A 55 4.84 -14.29 -1.06
CA LYS A 55 4.31 -15.43 -1.80
C LYS A 55 4.21 -15.08 -3.28
N ILE A 56 4.77 -15.94 -4.13
CA ILE A 56 4.61 -15.90 -5.58
C ILE A 56 3.62 -16.99 -6.03
N SER A 57 2.97 -16.78 -7.17
CA SER A 57 2.13 -17.81 -7.79
C SER A 57 2.99 -19.00 -8.23
N ARG A 58 2.42 -20.21 -8.24
CA ARG A 58 3.11 -21.38 -8.85
C ARG A 58 3.38 -21.20 -10.34
N ALA A 59 2.65 -20.31 -11.00
CA ALA A 59 2.86 -19.95 -12.39
C ALA A 59 3.96 -18.87 -12.59
N SER A 60 4.52 -18.33 -11.50
CA SER A 60 5.57 -17.32 -11.61
C SER A 60 6.84 -17.92 -12.19
N THR A 61 7.40 -17.26 -13.21
CA THR A 61 8.69 -17.66 -13.79
C THR A 61 9.84 -17.26 -12.87
N VAL A 62 10.91 -18.07 -12.88
CA VAL A 62 12.16 -17.75 -12.18
C VAL A 62 12.78 -16.48 -12.78
N LEU A 63 13.17 -15.55 -11.91
CA LEU A 63 13.97 -14.38 -12.29
C LEU A 63 15.44 -14.80 -12.37
N THR A 64 16.00 -14.81 -13.58
CA THR A 64 17.41 -15.11 -13.85
C THR A 64 18.21 -13.83 -14.12
N LEU A 65 19.54 -13.91 -14.02
CA LEU A 65 20.42 -12.78 -14.30
C LEU A 65 20.25 -12.25 -15.73
N ASP A 66 20.13 -13.12 -16.72
CA ASP A 66 19.92 -12.71 -18.12
C ASP A 66 18.62 -11.91 -18.33
N ARG A 67 17.58 -12.22 -17.54
CA ARG A 67 16.32 -11.45 -17.57
C ARG A 67 16.48 -10.09 -16.96
N VAL A 68 17.26 -9.96 -15.88
CA VAL A 68 17.57 -8.67 -15.27
C VAL A 68 18.31 -7.79 -16.26
N ARG A 69 19.39 -8.31 -16.87
CA ARG A 69 20.19 -7.60 -17.87
C ARG A 69 19.40 -7.11 -19.08
N LYS A 70 18.36 -7.83 -19.50
CA LYS A 70 17.48 -7.41 -20.60
C LYS A 70 16.66 -6.15 -20.29
N HIS A 71 16.48 -5.82 -19.02
CA HIS A 71 15.63 -4.74 -18.52
C HIS A 71 16.41 -3.68 -17.74
N GLU A 72 17.75 -3.68 -17.82
CA GLU A 72 18.59 -2.59 -17.30
C GLU A 72 18.52 -1.39 -18.26
N ASP A 73 18.18 -0.22 -17.73
CA ASP A 73 17.95 1.03 -18.50
C ASP A 73 19.24 1.85 -18.74
N ASP A 74 20.44 1.24 -18.68
CA ASP A 74 21.70 1.93 -19.01
C ASP A 74 22.67 0.97 -19.76
N PRO A 75 23.41 1.44 -20.79
CA PRO A 75 24.13 0.61 -21.75
C PRO A 75 25.48 0.05 -21.27
#